data_AF-A0A2Z3UHC2-F1
#
_entry.id   AF-A0A2Z3UHC2-F1
#
_cell.length_a   1.000
_cell.length_b   1.000
_cell.length_c   1.000
_cell.angle_alpha   90.00
_cell.angle_beta   90.00
_cell.angle_gamma   90.00
#
_symmetry.space_group_name_H-M   'P 1'
#
loop_
_entity.id
_entity.type
_entity.pdbx_description
1 polymer ?
#
loop_
_entity_poly.entity_id
_entity_poly.type
_entity_poly.pdbx_seq_one_letter_code
_entity_poly.pdbx_strand_id
1 'polypeptide(L)'
;MEMPMEEDLQERQVFPSRPRPRVGLFSRLLCATLAVSMVMAGILTYESMPGDTFYPLKRAAENTLFHLSSDDAERADRSFDYAETRAQEVEELLGSNQGKNDLIGETLQAMEETTRSAVTSLTQVRRRDAKSAGELKRFVQKQRHQIEGMLPRMDAEDQKKANGYLTYIDGLAAPN
;
A
#
# COMPACT_ATOMS: atom_id res chain seq x y z
N MET A 1 -11.13 27.23 78.74
CA MET A 1 -10.49 28.52 78.43
C MET A 1 -10.95 28.91 77.05
N GLU A 2 -11.51 30.10 76.95
CA GLU A 2 -12.30 30.66 75.84
C GLU A 2 -11.52 30.86 74.52
N MET A 3 -12.26 31.06 73.42
CA MET A 3 -11.81 31.29 72.03
C MET A 3 -11.04 32.63 71.85
N PRO A 4 -10.35 32.82 70.69
CA PRO A 4 -10.98 33.48 69.52
C PRO A 4 -10.62 32.77 68.19
N MET A 5 -11.49 32.58 67.19
CA MET A 5 -12.11 33.54 66.26
C MET A 5 -11.14 34.57 65.68
N GLU A 6 -10.43 34.19 64.62
CA GLU A 6 -10.00 35.14 63.58
C GLU A 6 -10.48 34.64 62.22
N GLU A 7 -11.50 35.33 61.71
CA GLU A 7 -11.90 35.34 60.31
C GLU A 7 -10.77 35.99 59.49
N ASP A 8 -9.98 35.17 58.79
CA ASP A 8 -9.20 35.70 57.68
C ASP A 8 -10.04 35.65 56.40
N LEU A 9 -10.45 36.85 56.01
CA LEU A 9 -11.17 37.21 54.79
C LEU A 9 -10.47 36.62 53.56
N GLN A 10 -11.02 35.53 53.02
CA GLN A 10 -10.65 35.05 51.70
C GLN A 10 -11.14 36.04 50.64
N GLU A 11 -10.26 36.95 50.22
CA GLU A 11 -10.37 37.68 48.97
C GLU A 11 -10.49 36.67 47.82
N ARG A 12 -11.72 36.47 47.32
CA ARG A 12 -11.96 35.77 46.06
C ARG A 12 -11.38 36.61 44.92
N GLN A 13 -10.12 36.34 44.59
CA GLN A 13 -9.52 36.72 43.32
C GLN A 13 -10.36 36.09 42.20
N VAL A 14 -11.25 36.88 41.60
CA VAL A 14 -12.03 36.48 40.42
C VAL A 14 -11.10 36.47 39.23
N PHE A 15 -10.51 35.32 38.93
CA PHE A 15 -9.76 35.13 37.68
C PHE A 15 -10.70 35.36 36.49
N PRO A 16 -10.37 36.23 35.52
CA PRO A 16 -11.17 36.38 34.32
C PRO A 16 -11.20 35.04 33.58
N SER A 17 -12.40 34.49 33.42
CA SER A 17 -12.61 33.28 32.63
C SER A 17 -12.23 33.57 31.18
N ARG A 18 -11.11 33.01 30.71
CA ARG A 18 -10.75 33.04 29.29
C ARG A 18 -11.90 32.41 28.47
N PRO A 19 -12.41 33.06 27.41
CA PRO A 19 -13.44 32.45 26.58
C PRO A 19 -12.86 31.18 25.94
N ARG A 20 -13.42 30.03 26.30
CA ARG A 20 -13.14 28.77 25.60
C ARG A 20 -13.60 28.94 24.15
N PRO A 21 -12.78 28.65 23.14
CA PRO A 21 -13.23 28.72 21.75
C PRO A 21 -14.38 27.73 21.59
N ARG A 22 -15.59 28.26 21.42
CA ARG A 22 -16.77 27.47 21.06
C ARG A 22 -16.55 27.04 19.62
N VAL A 23 -15.89 25.90 19.42
CA VAL A 23 -15.82 25.25 18.12
C VAL A 23 -17.26 24.96 17.71
N GLY A 24 -17.80 25.81 16.83
CA GLY A 24 -19.20 25.77 16.45
C GLY A 24 -19.55 24.42 15.83
N LEU A 25 -20.82 24.01 15.96
CA LEU A 25 -21.33 22.78 15.35
C LEU A 25 -20.97 22.70 13.86
N PHE A 26 -20.95 23.84 13.16
CA PHE A 26 -20.49 23.99 11.77
C PHE A 26 -19.03 23.59 11.55
N SER A 27 -18.11 23.93 12.46
CA SER A 27 -16.70 23.53 12.35
C SER A 27 -16.52 22.02 12.60
N ARG A 28 -17.31 21.44 13.50
CA ARG A 28 -17.32 19.97 13.71
C ARG A 28 -17.86 19.22 12.50
N LEU A 29 -18.94 19.73 11.89
CA LEU A 29 -19.51 19.18 10.67
C LEU A 29 -18.54 19.29 9.49
N LEU A 30 -17.86 20.43 9.34
CA LEU A 30 -16.85 20.62 8.28
C LEU A 30 -15.65 19.67 8.45
N CYS A 31 -15.15 19.46 9.68
CA CYS A 31 -14.10 18.48 9.93
C CYS A 31 -14.58 17.05 9.66
N ALA A 32 -15.83 16.72 10.01
CA ALA A 32 -16.40 15.41 9.75
C ALA A 32 -16.58 15.15 8.25
N THR A 33 -17.06 16.12 7.47
CA THR A 33 -17.20 15.97 6.01
C THR A 33 -15.84 15.83 5.33
N LEU A 34 -14.82 16.58 5.76
CA LEU A 34 -13.44 16.42 5.30
C LEU A 34 -12.86 15.05 5.66
N ALA A 35 -13.10 14.55 6.87
CA ALA A 35 -12.64 13.23 7.28
C ALA A 35 -13.30 12.13 6.43
N VAL A 36 -14.61 12.21 6.22
CA VAL A 36 -15.35 11.25 5.38
C VAL A 36 -14.87 11.31 3.93
N SER A 37 -14.62 12.51 3.37
CA SER A 37 -14.11 12.62 2.00
C SER A 37 -12.69 12.08 1.86
N MET A 38 -11.82 12.29 2.85
CA MET A 38 -10.48 11.68 2.86
C MET A 38 -10.54 10.16 2.96
N VAL A 39 -11.43 9.60 3.79
CA VAL A 39 -11.62 8.15 3.90
C VAL A 39 -12.15 7.58 2.59
N MET A 40 -13.18 8.19 2.00
CA MET A 40 -13.74 7.75 0.72
C MET A 40 -12.72 7.86 -0.43
N ALA A 41 -11.96 8.95 -0.49
CA ALA A 41 -10.88 9.10 -1.46
C ALA A 41 -9.80 8.02 -1.26
N GLY A 42 -9.47 7.69 0.00
CA GLY A 42 -8.57 6.59 0.34
C GLY A 42 -9.06 5.24 -0.15
N ILE A 43 -10.33 4.90 0.09
CA ILE A 43 -10.94 3.64 -0.35
C ILE A 43 -10.97 3.56 -1.89
N LEU A 44 -11.46 4.60 -2.57
CA LEU A 44 -11.52 4.64 -4.04
C LEU A 44 -10.13 4.60 -4.68
N THR A 45 -9.11 5.18 -4.03
CA THR A 45 -7.73 5.09 -4.51
C THR A 45 -7.17 3.68 -4.29
N TYR A 46 -7.49 3.04 -3.16
CA TYR A 46 -7.03 1.69 -2.85
C TYR A 46 -7.58 0.64 -3.83
N GLU A 47 -8.86 0.72 -4.14
CA GLU A 47 -9.53 -0.19 -5.09
C GLU A 47 -9.33 0.18 -6.57
N SER A 48 -8.65 1.30 -6.87
CA SER A 48 -8.46 1.72 -8.25
C SER A 48 -7.65 0.70 -9.06
N MET A 49 -8.12 0.46 -10.29
CA MET A 49 -7.57 -0.49 -11.26
C MET A 49 -6.85 0.22 -12.40
N PRO A 50 -5.96 -0.46 -13.14
CA PRO A 50 -5.35 0.11 -14.33
C PRO A 50 -6.41 0.68 -15.29
N GLY A 51 -6.27 1.94 -15.66
CA GLY A 51 -7.24 2.67 -16.48
C GLY A 51 -8.23 3.55 -15.71
N ASP A 52 -8.33 3.39 -14.38
CA ASP A 52 -9.14 4.27 -13.54
C ASP A 52 -8.50 5.65 -13.32
N THR A 53 -9.33 6.67 -13.16
CA THR A 53 -8.91 8.06 -12.93
C THR A 53 -7.95 8.22 -11.75
N PHE A 54 -8.13 7.43 -10.68
CA PHE A 54 -7.32 7.52 -9.45
C PHE A 54 -6.15 6.53 -9.40
N TYR A 55 -6.00 5.68 -10.42
CA TYR A 55 -4.90 4.72 -10.47
C TYR A 55 -3.50 5.36 -10.43
N PRO A 56 -3.23 6.48 -11.13
CA PRO A 56 -1.94 7.16 -10.99
C PRO A 56 -1.66 7.62 -9.56
N LEU A 57 -2.70 7.98 -8.79
CA LEU A 57 -2.57 8.37 -7.39
C LEU A 57 -2.24 7.15 -6.51
N LYS A 58 -2.85 5.98 -6.75
CA LYS A 58 -2.49 4.71 -6.10
C LYS A 58 -1.01 4.41 -6.31
N ARG A 59 -0.55 4.45 -7.56
CA ARG A 59 0.87 4.21 -7.91
C ARG A 59 1.81 5.22 -7.26
N ALA A 60 1.44 6.50 -7.18
CA ALA A 60 2.23 7.52 -6.50
C ALA A 60 2.34 7.28 -4.98
N ALA A 61 1.24 6.86 -4.35
CA ALA A 61 1.22 6.50 -2.94
C ALA A 61 2.08 5.26 -2.65
N GLU A 62 1.94 4.21 -3.46
CA GLU A 62 2.77 3.00 -3.41
C GLU A 62 4.27 3.34 -3.52
N ASN A 63 4.64 4.15 -4.51
CA ASN A 63 6.03 4.59 -4.71
C ASN A 63 6.56 5.41 -3.51
N THR A 64 5.71 6.26 -2.92
CA THR A 64 6.08 7.05 -1.73
C THR A 64 6.36 6.13 -0.54
N LEU A 65 5.49 5.17 -0.28
CA LEU A 65 5.67 4.20 0.80
C LEU A 65 6.91 3.32 0.58
N PHE A 66 7.20 2.95 -0.67
CA PHE A 66 8.43 2.25 -1.03
C PHE A 66 9.67 3.08 -0.69
N HIS A 67 9.71 4.36 -1.06
CA HIS A 67 10.85 5.23 -0.77
C HIS A 67 11.00 5.59 0.72
N LEU A 68 9.92 5.62 1.48
CA LEU A 68 9.94 5.86 2.94
C LEU A 68 10.38 4.64 3.75
N SER A 69 10.38 3.45 3.13
CA SER A 69 10.82 2.22 3.77
C SER A 69 12.31 2.33 4.13
N SER A 70 12.60 2.28 5.43
CA SER A 70 13.92 2.68 5.96
C SER A 70 14.96 1.57 5.87
N ASP A 71 14.53 0.31 5.84
CA ASP A 71 15.41 -0.86 5.71
C ASP A 71 15.12 -1.67 4.43
N ASP A 72 16.14 -2.39 3.97
CA ASP A 72 16.07 -3.21 2.74
C ASP A 72 15.05 -4.35 2.87
N ALA A 73 14.83 -4.89 4.08
CA ALA A 73 13.84 -5.94 4.31
C ALA A 73 12.41 -5.41 4.14
N GLU A 74 12.13 -4.22 4.67
CA GLU A 74 10.82 -3.57 4.50
C GLU A 74 10.56 -3.21 3.04
N ARG A 75 11.59 -2.71 2.32
CA ARG A 75 11.48 -2.46 0.87
C ARG A 75 11.21 -3.73 0.09
N ALA A 76 11.89 -4.83 0.42
CA ALA A 76 11.69 -6.11 -0.23
C ALA A 76 10.26 -6.64 -0.02
N ASP A 77 9.78 -6.65 1.22
CA ASP A 77 8.44 -7.11 1.60
C ASP A 77 7.35 -6.31 0.87
N ARG A 78 7.41 -4.97 0.96
CA ARG A 78 6.49 -4.07 0.26
C ARG A 78 6.51 -4.24 -1.26
N SER A 79 7.67 -4.52 -1.84
CA SER A 79 7.76 -4.78 -3.28
C SER A 79 7.13 -6.11 -3.68
N PHE A 80 7.22 -7.15 -2.83
CA PHE A 80 6.50 -8.41 -3.06
C PHE A 80 4.99 -8.21 -3.00
N ASP A 81 4.49 -7.44 -2.04
CA ASP A 81 3.07 -7.08 -1.95
C ASP A 81 2.59 -6.32 -3.19
N TYR A 82 3.38 -5.38 -3.70
CA TYR A 82 3.02 -4.63 -4.90
C TYR A 82 3.04 -5.51 -6.15
N ALA A 83 3.98 -6.42 -6.29
CA ALA A 83 3.99 -7.40 -7.37
C ALA A 83 2.77 -8.33 -7.31
N GLU A 84 2.40 -8.78 -6.12
CA GLU A 84 1.16 -9.55 -5.93
C GLU A 84 -0.08 -8.74 -6.28
N THR A 85 -0.14 -7.48 -5.87
CA THR A 85 -1.25 -6.60 -6.23
C THR A 85 -1.33 -6.42 -7.74
N ARG A 86 -0.20 -6.28 -8.46
CA ARG A 86 -0.23 -6.21 -9.93
C ARG A 86 -0.75 -7.51 -10.56
N ALA A 87 -0.39 -8.67 -10.01
CA ALA A 87 -0.91 -9.95 -10.48
C ALA A 87 -2.44 -10.06 -10.30
N GLN A 88 -2.96 -9.56 -9.17
CA GLN A 88 -4.42 -9.47 -8.92
C GLN A 88 -5.10 -8.52 -9.90
N GLU A 89 -4.50 -7.35 -10.17
CA GLU A 89 -5.05 -6.41 -11.17
C GLU A 89 -5.10 -7.02 -12.57
N VAL A 90 -4.09 -7.79 -12.98
CA VAL A 90 -4.12 -8.56 -14.24
C VAL A 90 -5.29 -9.55 -14.24
N GLU A 91 -5.50 -10.27 -13.14
CA GLU A 91 -6.59 -11.23 -13.00
C GLU A 91 -7.97 -10.57 -13.12
N GLU A 92 -8.15 -9.41 -12.47
CA GLU A 92 -9.38 -8.62 -12.52
C GLU A 92 -9.62 -8.04 -13.91
N LEU A 93 -8.59 -7.50 -14.56
CA LEU A 93 -8.68 -7.02 -15.94
C LEU A 93 -9.12 -8.12 -16.91
N LEU A 94 -8.55 -9.33 -16.79
CA LEU A 94 -8.93 -10.52 -17.57
C LEU A 94 -10.37 -10.98 -17.30
N GLY A 95 -10.91 -10.70 -16.12
CA GLY A 95 -12.31 -10.98 -15.77
C GLY A 95 -13.30 -9.90 -16.17
N SER A 96 -12.81 -8.73 -16.58
CA SER A 96 -13.62 -7.54 -16.85
C SER A 96 -13.76 -7.26 -18.34
N ASN A 97 -14.85 -6.59 -18.75
CA ASN A 97 -14.96 -6.00 -20.09
C ASN A 97 -14.07 -4.75 -20.27
N GLN A 98 -13.31 -4.36 -19.25
CA GLN A 98 -12.35 -3.25 -19.30
C GLN A 98 -10.95 -3.70 -19.76
N GLY A 99 -10.74 -5.01 -19.94
CA GLY A 99 -9.52 -5.60 -20.50
C GLY A 99 -9.28 -5.15 -21.95
N LYS A 100 -8.85 -3.91 -22.13
CA LYS A 100 -8.13 -3.48 -23.33
C LYS A 100 -6.77 -4.16 -23.25
N ASN A 101 -6.38 -4.90 -24.29
CA ASN A 101 -5.15 -5.70 -24.30
C ASN A 101 -3.91 -4.89 -23.85
N ASP A 102 -3.86 -3.61 -24.19
CA ASP A 102 -2.78 -2.71 -23.76
C ASP A 102 -2.65 -2.63 -22.22
N LEU A 103 -3.75 -2.58 -21.47
CA LEU A 103 -3.72 -2.47 -20.00
C LEU A 103 -3.21 -3.74 -19.33
N ILE A 104 -3.56 -4.91 -19.85
CA ILE A 104 -3.08 -6.20 -19.32
C ILE A 104 -1.57 -6.28 -19.53
N GLY A 105 -1.11 -6.01 -20.75
CA GLY A 105 0.30 -6.00 -21.10
C GLY A 105 1.13 -5.01 -20.28
N GLU A 106 0.64 -3.78 -20.09
CA GLU A 106 1.28 -2.76 -19.25
C GLU A 106 1.34 -3.19 -17.77
N THR A 107 0.27 -3.81 -17.26
CA THR A 107 0.21 -4.26 -15.86
C THR A 107 1.15 -5.45 -15.63
N LEU A 108 1.25 -6.38 -16.59
CA LEU A 108 2.24 -7.46 -16.57
C LEU A 108 3.68 -6.91 -16.57
N GLN A 109 3.96 -5.88 -17.36
CA GLN A 109 5.27 -5.22 -17.36
C GLN A 109 5.57 -4.55 -16.01
N ALA A 110 4.61 -3.80 -15.46
CA ALA A 110 4.76 -3.15 -14.16
C ALA A 110 4.98 -4.17 -13.02
N MET A 111 4.33 -5.33 -13.10
CA MET A 111 4.55 -6.45 -12.18
C MET A 111 5.99 -6.98 -12.25
N GLU A 112 6.52 -7.18 -13.47
CA GLU A 112 7.90 -7.62 -13.67
C GLU A 112 8.90 -6.61 -13.11
N GLU A 113 8.72 -5.33 -13.42
CA GLU A 113 9.57 -4.24 -12.92
C GLU A 113 9.58 -4.18 -11.38
N THR A 114 8.39 -4.30 -10.78
CA THR A 114 8.22 -4.32 -9.31
C THR A 114 8.93 -5.53 -8.70
N THR A 115 8.82 -6.71 -9.33
CA THR A 115 9.48 -7.94 -8.88
C THR A 115 11.00 -7.85 -8.99
N ARG A 116 11.54 -7.22 -10.05
CA ARG A 116 12.97 -6.96 -10.20
C ARG A 116 13.50 -6.03 -9.10
N SER A 117 12.75 -4.99 -8.76
CA SER A 117 13.07 -4.10 -7.63
C SER A 117 13.05 -4.85 -6.29
N ALA A 118 12.06 -5.73 -6.09
CA ALA A 118 11.93 -6.57 -4.89
C ALA A 118 13.16 -7.47 -4.70
N VAL A 119 13.56 -8.18 -5.75
CA VAL A 119 14.72 -9.09 -5.74
C VAL A 119 16.02 -8.33 -5.48
N THR A 120 16.16 -7.13 -6.06
CA THR A 120 17.33 -6.28 -5.86
C THR A 120 17.46 -5.89 -4.38
N SER A 121 16.36 -5.44 -3.76
CA SER A 121 16.29 -5.11 -2.34
C SER A 121 16.56 -6.36 -1.47
N LEU A 122 15.91 -7.48 -1.79
CA LEU A 122 16.06 -8.72 -1.02
C LEU A 122 17.48 -9.29 -1.11
N THR A 123 18.18 -9.14 -2.23
CA THR A 123 19.58 -9.60 -2.36
C THR A 123 20.52 -8.89 -1.39
N GLN A 124 20.20 -7.63 -1.01
CA GLN A 124 20.92 -6.92 0.04
C GLN A 124 20.64 -7.52 1.42
N VAL A 125 19.40 -7.93 1.69
CA VAL A 125 18.97 -8.59 2.94
C VAL A 125 19.50 -10.01 3.07
N ARG A 126 19.42 -10.83 2.02
CA ARG A 126 19.82 -12.26 2.02
C ARG A 126 21.28 -12.48 2.40
N ARG A 127 22.15 -11.50 2.14
CA ARG A 127 23.54 -11.52 2.63
C ARG A 127 23.64 -11.57 4.16
N ARG A 128 22.56 -11.24 4.86
CA ARG A 128 22.46 -11.14 6.32
C ARG A 128 21.50 -12.16 6.94
N ASP A 129 20.59 -12.78 6.18
CA ASP A 129 19.50 -13.62 6.73
C ASP A 129 19.07 -14.79 5.82
N ALA A 130 18.96 -15.99 6.42
CA ALA A 130 18.44 -17.20 5.79
C ALA A 130 16.90 -17.20 5.62
N LYS A 131 16.17 -16.47 6.48
CA LYS A 131 14.70 -16.33 6.40
C LYS A 131 14.25 -15.74 5.07
N SER A 132 15.02 -14.78 4.55
CA SER A 132 14.79 -14.11 3.27
C SER A 132 14.77 -15.06 2.08
N ALA A 133 15.56 -16.15 2.12
CA ALA A 133 15.53 -17.16 1.06
C ALA A 133 14.21 -17.96 1.06
N GLY A 134 13.66 -18.24 2.24
CA GLY A 134 12.35 -18.87 2.38
C GLY A 134 11.19 -17.98 1.93
N GLU A 135 11.28 -16.68 2.21
CA GLU A 135 10.32 -15.66 1.74
C GLU A 135 10.31 -15.58 0.22
N LEU A 136 11.47 -15.47 -0.42
CA LEU A 136 11.58 -15.47 -1.89
C LEU A 136 10.97 -16.73 -2.51
N LYS A 137 11.27 -17.91 -1.95
CA LYS A 137 10.73 -19.17 -2.48
C LYS A 137 9.20 -19.21 -2.43
N ARG A 138 8.60 -18.76 -1.32
CA ARG A 138 7.13 -18.70 -1.19
C ARG A 138 6.53 -17.69 -2.16
N PHE A 139 7.15 -16.53 -2.29
CA PHE A 139 6.74 -15.50 -3.26
C PHE A 139 6.74 -16.06 -4.69
N VAL A 140 7.85 -16.67 -5.14
CA VAL A 140 7.96 -17.25 -6.48
C VAL A 140 6.89 -18.31 -6.71
N GLN A 141 6.67 -19.22 -5.75
CA GLN A 141 5.65 -20.27 -5.87
C GLN A 141 4.24 -19.68 -6.02
N LYS A 142 3.89 -18.68 -5.21
CA LYS A 142 2.59 -18.01 -5.26
C LYS A 142 2.38 -17.27 -6.57
N GLN A 143 3.37 -16.49 -6.98
CA GLN A 143 3.35 -15.74 -8.25
C GLN A 143 3.22 -16.68 -9.43
N ARG A 144 4.05 -17.72 -9.51
CA ARG A 144 3.97 -18.73 -10.56
C ARG A 144 2.57 -19.31 -10.67
N HIS A 145 2.03 -19.80 -9.56
CA HIS A 145 0.71 -20.42 -9.54
C HIS A 145 -0.39 -19.48 -10.05
N GLN A 146 -0.36 -18.22 -9.62
CA GLN A 146 -1.34 -17.21 -10.04
C GLN A 146 -1.21 -16.90 -11.54
N ILE A 147 0.00 -16.63 -12.04
CA ILE A 147 0.20 -16.31 -13.46
C ILE A 147 -0.13 -17.49 -14.37
N GLU A 148 0.27 -18.71 -14.01
CA GLU A 148 -0.06 -19.93 -14.78
C GLU A 148 -1.58 -20.13 -14.90
N GLY A 149 -2.33 -19.84 -13.84
CA GLY A 149 -3.80 -19.91 -13.85
C GLY A 149 -4.46 -18.89 -14.78
N MET A 150 -3.77 -17.79 -15.12
CA MET A 150 -4.29 -16.75 -16.01
C MET A 150 -3.93 -16.96 -17.48
N LEU A 151 -2.86 -17.69 -17.79
CA LEU A 151 -2.39 -17.90 -19.18
C LEU A 151 -3.51 -18.29 -20.17
N PRO A 152 -4.43 -19.21 -19.85
CA PRO A 152 -5.47 -19.61 -20.81
C PRO A 152 -6.47 -18.49 -21.17
N ARG A 153 -6.56 -17.43 -20.34
CA ARG A 153 -7.45 -16.27 -20.56
C ARG A 153 -6.76 -15.13 -21.31
N MET A 154 -5.44 -15.14 -21.41
CA MET A 154 -4.64 -14.11 -22.05
C MET A 154 -4.58 -14.30 -23.58
N ASP A 155 -4.38 -13.21 -24.32
CA ASP A 155 -4.07 -13.28 -25.74
C ASP A 155 -2.61 -13.71 -26.00
N ALA A 156 -2.23 -13.86 -27.27
CA ALA A 156 -0.89 -14.34 -27.62
C ALA A 156 0.25 -13.39 -27.20
N GLU A 157 0.01 -12.08 -27.18
CA GLU A 157 1.03 -11.10 -26.79
C GLU A 157 1.23 -11.11 -25.27
N ASP A 158 0.14 -11.11 -24.51
CA ASP A 158 0.15 -11.14 -23.06
C ASP A 158 0.69 -12.47 -22.53
N GLN A 159 0.35 -13.60 -23.18
CA GLN A 159 0.97 -14.89 -22.87
C GLN A 159 2.48 -14.86 -23.07
N LYS A 160 3.00 -14.17 -24.09
CA LYS A 160 4.44 -14.04 -24.30
C LYS A 160 5.10 -13.25 -23.17
N LYS A 161 4.50 -12.13 -22.74
CA LYS A 161 4.98 -11.33 -21.60
C LYS A 161 4.94 -12.14 -20.30
N ALA A 162 3.82 -12.79 -20.02
CA ALA A 162 3.63 -13.64 -18.85
C ALA A 162 4.64 -14.81 -18.79
N ASN A 163 4.89 -15.50 -19.92
CA ASN A 163 5.90 -16.55 -19.97
C ASN A 163 7.33 -16.03 -19.78
N GLY A 164 7.63 -14.82 -20.27
CA GLY A 164 8.89 -14.13 -19.99
C GLY A 164 9.08 -13.88 -18.50
N TYR A 165 8.03 -13.40 -17.83
CA TYR A 165 8.01 -13.21 -16.37
C TYR A 165 8.16 -14.54 -15.62
N LEU A 166 7.43 -15.60 -16.00
CA LEU A 166 7.55 -16.93 -15.40
C LEU A 166 8.99 -17.47 -15.49
N THR A 167 9.61 -17.32 -16.67
CA THR A 167 11.01 -17.70 -16.88
C THR A 167 11.95 -16.92 -15.96
N TYR A 168 11.70 -15.61 -15.78
CA TYR A 168 12.49 -14.77 -14.89
C TYR A 168 12.37 -15.23 -13.42
N ILE A 169 11.16 -15.45 -12.91
CA ILE A 169 10.96 -15.84 -11.50
C ILE A 169 11.43 -17.26 -11.20
N ASP A 170 11.34 -18.19 -12.16
CA ASP A 170 11.89 -19.54 -12.02
C ASP A 170 13.41 -19.50 -11.84
N GLY A 171 14.08 -18.60 -12.55
CA GLY A 171 15.52 -18.36 -12.38
C GLY A 171 15.91 -17.88 -10.98
N LEU A 172 14.97 -17.29 -10.21
CA LEU A 172 15.21 -16.85 -8.84
C LEU A 172 15.16 -17.99 -7.82
N ALA A 173 14.43 -19.07 -8.14
CA ALA A 173 14.22 -20.21 -7.25
C ALA A 173 15.29 -21.31 -7.42
N ALA A 174 16.11 -21.24 -8.49
CA ALA A 174 17.21 -22.18 -8.69
C ALA A 174 18.25 -22.05 -7.56
N PRO A 175 18.73 -23.17 -6.97
CA PRO A 175 19.83 -23.11 -6.03
C PRO A 175 21.09 -22.62 -6.75
N ASN A 176 21.72 -21.57 -6.21
CA ASN A 176 23.11 -21.26 -6.52
C ASN A 176 24.04 -22.30 -5.90
#